data_AF-A0A2M9BSQ8-F1
#
_entry.id   AF-A0A2M9BSQ8-F1
#
_cell.length_a   1.000
_cell.length_b   1.000
_cell.length_c   1.000
_cell.angle_alpha   90.00
_cell.angle_beta   90.00
_cell.angle_gamma   90.00
#
_symmetry.space_group_name_H-M   'P 1'
#
loop_
_entity.id
_entity.type
_entity.pdbx_description
1 polymer ?
#
loop_
_entity_poly.entity_id
_entity_poly.type
_entity_poly.pdbx_seq_one_letter_code
_entity_poly.pdbx_strand_id
1 'polypeptide(L)' 'MQTLRDALQQAGQPQTAAQLAARFKRLKPEKVEPLLATLAALSLIRHTEEGYAV' A
#
# COMPACT_ATOMS: atom_id res chain seq x y z
N MET A 1 -4.11 -4.07 -14.99
CA MET A 1 -3.02 -4.36 -14.04
C MET A 1 -3.20 -3.44 -12.84
N GLN A 2 -3.44 -3.99 -11.65
CA GLN A 2 -3.67 -3.20 -10.43
C GLN A 2 -2.33 -2.78 -9.81
N THR A 3 -2.20 -1.50 -9.44
CA THR A 3 -1.00 -0.97 -8.75
C THR A 3 -1.27 -0.87 -7.24
N LEU A 4 -0.21 -0.77 -6.42
CA LEU A 4 -0.38 -0.58 -4.96
C LEU A 4 -1.24 0.65 -4.65
N ARG A 5 -1.04 1.74 -5.40
CA ARG A 5 -1.82 2.96 -5.29
C ARG A 5 -3.29 2.74 -5.66
N ASP A 6 -3.56 2.05 -6.77
CA ASP A 6 -4.93 1.73 -7.18
C ASP A 6 -5.65 0.86 -6.14
N ALA A 7 -4.95 -0.12 -5.56
CA ALA A 7 -5.49 -0.93 -4.46
C ALA A 7 -5.83 -0.11 -3.21
N LEU A 8 -5.04 0.92 -2.90
CA LEU A 8 -5.30 1.86 -1.81
C LEU A 8 -6.50 2.76 -2.12
N GLN A 9 -6.58 3.30 -3.35
CA GLN A 9 -7.72 4.12 -3.79
C GLN A 9 -9.03 3.32 -3.78
N GLN A 10 -8.99 2.06 -4.23
CA GLN A 10 -10.16 1.18 -4.22
C GLN A 10 -10.59 0.75 -2.82
N ALA A 11 -9.67 0.71 -1.86
CA ALA A 11 -10.02 0.40 -0.48
C ALA A 11 -10.82 1.53 0.17
N GLY A 12 -10.55 2.80 -0.22
CA GLY A 12 -11.24 3.97 0.33
C GLY A 12 -10.92 4.27 1.80
N GLN A 13 -10.04 3.49 2.42
CA GLN A 13 -9.59 3.59 3.81
C GLN A 13 -8.11 3.22 3.91
N PRO A 14 -7.41 3.65 4.99
CA PRO A 14 -6.01 3.29 5.20
C PRO A 14 -5.82 1.78 5.28
N GLN A 15 -4.82 1.25 4.57
CA GLN A 15 -4.50 -0.18 4.55
C GLN A 15 -3.06 -0.41 5.00
N THR A 16 -2.87 -1.45 5.81
CA THR A 16 -1.53 -1.90 6.20
C THR A 16 -0.86 -2.69 5.07
N ALA A 17 0.47 -2.80 5.11
CA ALA A 17 1.23 -3.58 4.13
C ALA A 17 0.79 -5.05 4.06
N ALA A 18 0.38 -5.65 5.19
CA ALA A 18 -0.14 -7.02 5.22
C ALA A 18 -1.50 -7.15 4.52
N GLN A 19 -2.42 -6.21 4.75
CA GLN A 19 -3.72 -6.19 4.07
C GLN A 19 -3.58 -5.95 2.57
N LEU A 20 -2.63 -5.09 2.19
CA LEU A 20 -2.35 -4.82 0.79
C LEU A 20 -1.69 -6.05 0.14
N ALA A 21 -0.70 -6.67 0.79
CA ALA A 21 -0.08 -7.91 0.31
C ALA A 21 -1.10 -9.04 0.09
N ALA A 22 -2.12 -9.16 0.96
CA ALA A 22 -3.19 -10.16 0.78
C ALA A 22 -3.99 -9.96 -0.53
N ARG A 23 -4.11 -8.73 -1.04
CA ARG A 23 -4.73 -8.44 -2.35
C ARG A 23 -3.82 -8.82 -3.52
N PHE A 24 -2.51 -8.87 -3.32
CA PHE A 24 -1.54 -9.20 -4.37
C PHE A 24 -1.04 -10.64 -4.21
N LYS A 25 -1.59 -11.58 -5.00
CA LYS A 25 -1.20 -13.01 -5.00
C LYS A 25 0.31 -13.29 -5.16
N ARG A 26 1.10 -12.35 -5.67
CA ARG A 26 2.54 -12.52 -5.95
C ARG A 26 3.45 -11.65 -5.08
N LEU A 27 2.91 -10.83 -4.19
CA LEU A 27 3.69 -9.91 -3.36
C LEU A 27 3.58 -10.33 -1.90
N LYS A 28 4.72 -10.67 -1.32
CA LYS A 28 4.82 -10.92 0.13
C LYS A 28 4.84 -9.59 0.88
N PRO A 29 4.31 -9.51 2.12
CA PRO A 29 4.30 -8.29 2.92
C PRO A 29 5.69 -7.67 3.10
N GLU A 30 6.72 -8.50 3.29
CA GLU A 30 8.16 -8.13 3.33
C GLU A 30 8.67 -7.36 2.10
N LYS A 31 8.01 -7.50 0.93
CA LYS A 31 8.33 -6.75 -0.28
C LYS A 31 7.40 -5.56 -0.48
N VAL A 32 6.21 -5.59 0.10
CA VAL A 32 5.20 -4.53 -0.02
C VAL A 32 5.56 -3.33 0.86
N GLU A 33 6.06 -3.56 2.08
CA GLU A 33 6.49 -2.48 2.97
C GLU A 33 7.50 -1.51 2.35
N PRO A 34 8.67 -1.95 1.81
CA PRO A 34 9.64 -1.02 1.24
C PRO A 34 9.08 -0.30 -0.01
N LEU A 35 8.18 -0.92 -0.76
CA LEU A 35 7.51 -0.28 -1.90
C LEU A 35 6.54 0.82 -1.43
N LEU A 36 5.73 0.55 -0.40
CA LEU A 36 4.84 1.54 0.19
C LEU A 36 5.60 2.68 0.85
N ALA A 37 6.67 2.38 1.59
CA ALA A 37 7.56 3.38 2.16
C ALA A 37 8.17 4.27 1.07
N THR A 38 8.60 3.70 -0.06
CA THR A 38 9.10 4.48 -1.20
C THR A 38 8.01 5.37 -1.80
N LEU A 39 6.80 4.84 -2.00
CA LEU A 39 5.68 5.63 -2.50
C LEU A 39 5.30 6.77 -1.54
N ALA A 40 5.38 6.53 -0.23
CA ALA A 40 5.14 7.55 0.79
C ALA A 40 6.25 8.61 0.82
N ALA A 41 7.51 8.19 0.69
CA ALA A 41 8.65 9.11 0.59
C ALA A 41 8.59 9.99 -0.67
N LEU A 42 8.04 9.47 -1.76
CA LEU A 42 7.74 10.23 -2.98
C LEU A 42 6.45 11.04 -2.90
N SER A 43 5.78 11.06 -1.73
CA SER A 43 4.52 11.76 -1.48
C SER A 43 3.38 11.35 -2.44
N LEU A 44 3.46 10.14 -3.01
CA LEU A 44 2.46 9.57 -3.92
C LEU A 44 1.29 8.93 -3.16
N ILE A 45 1.54 8.54 -1.91
CA ILE A 45 0.58 8.02 -0.94
C ILE A 45 0.88 8.66 0.42
N ARG A 46 -0.11 8.73 1.30
CA ARG A 46 0.03 9.17 2.69
C ARG A 46 0.27 7.96 3.58
N HIS A 47 1.16 8.13 4.55
CA HIS A 47 1.34 7.16 5.63
C HIS A 47 0.79 7.78 6.91
N THR A 48 -0.20 7.11 7.51
CA THR A 48 -0.84 7.47 8.78
C THR A 48 -0.63 6.34 9.79
N GLU A 49 -0.96 6.58 11.06
CA GLU A 49 -0.87 5.55 12.11
C GLU A 49 -1.76 4.33 11.82
N GLU A 50 -2.84 4.52 11.06
CA GLU A 50 -3.77 3.47 10.64
C GLU A 50 -3.26 2.67 9.42
N GLY A 51 -2.29 3.21 8.66
CA GLY A 51 -1.69 2.55 7.50
C GLY A 51 -1.40 3.51 6.34
N TYR A 52 -1.42 2.98 5.12
CA TYR A 52 -1.19 3.74 3.89
C TYR A 52 -2.52 4.13 3.23
N ALA A 53 -2.62 5.35 2.70
CA ALA A 53 -3.80 5.87 1.99
C ALA A 53 -3.39 6.74 0.79
N VAL A 54 -4.30 7.03 -0.13
CA VAL A 54 -4.07 7.94 -1.28
C VAL A 54 -4.80 9.25 -1.10
#